data_AF-A0A343TKL3-F1
#
_entry.id   AF-A0A343TKL3-F1
#
_cell.length_a   1.000
_cell.length_b   1.000
_cell.length_c   1.000
_cell.angle_alpha   90.00
_cell.angle_beta   90.00
_cell.angle_gamma   90.00
#
_symmetry.space_group_name_H-M   'P 1'
#
loop_
_entity.id
_entity.type
_entity.pdbx_description
1 polymer ?
#
loop_
_entity_poly.entity_id
_entity_poly.type
_entity_poly.pdbx_seq_one_letter_code
_entity_poly.pdbx_strand_id
1 'polypeptide(L)'
;MADIVVDTSTVVKWYIPEQHHEQARALRDDFLNGKHDLYAPALMPFEAINALHYSGHYGGERLVEAAESLGKYGIELVPFRSVGPIAQITTTAGITAYDAAYISLAVERDATAYTADSNLLTDLDGSEYEDAVTHIRTY
;
A
#
# COMPACT_ATOMS: atom_id res chain seq x y z
N MET A 1 -8.09 -9.67 14.80
CA MET A 1 -7.13 -8.76 14.13
C MET A 1 -7.80 -8.35 12.84
N ALA A 2 -7.74 -7.06 12.50
CA ALA A 2 -8.28 -6.61 11.22
C ALA A 2 -7.15 -6.67 10.18
N ASP A 3 -7.42 -7.36 9.07
CA ASP A 3 -6.53 -7.40 7.91
C ASP A 3 -6.52 -6.01 7.27
N ILE A 4 -5.33 -5.51 6.95
CA ILE A 4 -5.16 -4.24 6.24
C ILE A 4 -4.28 -4.48 5.01
N VAL A 5 -4.71 -3.93 3.88
CA VAL A 5 -3.85 -3.83 2.70
C VAL A 5 -3.10 -2.51 2.77
N VAL A 6 -1.78 -2.55 2.70
CA VAL A 6 -0.94 -1.34 2.73
C VAL A 6 -0.43 -1.02 1.34
N ASP A 7 -0.87 0.11 0.78
CA ASP A 7 -0.38 0.60 -0.49
C ASP A 7 1.07 1.12 -0.36
N THR A 8 1.84 1.04 -1.45
CA THR A 8 3.20 1.57 -1.52
C THR A 8 3.27 3.02 -1.07
N SER A 9 2.33 3.86 -1.49
CA SER A 9 2.35 5.29 -1.14
C SER A 9 2.27 5.52 0.38
N THR A 10 1.59 4.63 1.12
CA THR A 10 1.55 4.61 2.59
C THR A 10 2.88 4.14 3.17
N VAL A 11 3.46 3.05 2.65
CA VAL A 11 4.76 2.51 3.10
C VAL A 11 5.88 3.54 2.92
N VAL A 12 5.91 4.25 1.78
CA VAL A 12 6.92 5.29 1.49
C VAL A 12 6.92 6.38 2.56
N LYS A 13 5.75 6.74 3.11
CA LYS A 13 5.63 7.74 4.19
C LYS A 13 6.20 7.26 5.53
N TRP A 14 6.49 5.98 5.71
CA TRP A 14 7.27 5.54 6.89
C TRP A 14 8.70 6.09 6.86
N TYR A 15 9.24 6.22 5.64
CA TYR A 15 10.63 6.60 5.37
C TYR A 15 10.80 8.09 5.12
N ILE A 16 9.80 8.78 4.58
CA ILE A 16 9.86 10.20 4.24
C ILE A 16 8.93 10.98 5.18
N PRO A 17 9.44 11.94 5.99
CA PRO A 17 8.64 12.72 6.93
C PRO A 17 7.87 13.85 6.23
N GLU A 18 6.92 13.47 5.38
CA GLU A 18 6.06 14.37 4.61
C GLU A 18 4.62 14.39 5.17
N GLN A 19 3.72 15.10 4.50
CA GLN A 19 2.31 15.14 4.86
C GLN A 19 1.77 13.71 5.04
N HIS A 20 1.04 13.48 6.14
CA HIS A 20 0.47 12.20 6.55
C HIS A 20 1.45 11.10 7.00
N HIS A 21 2.73 11.41 7.19
CA HIS A 21 3.70 10.42 7.70
C HIS A 21 3.43 9.97 9.14
N GLU A 22 2.82 10.82 9.98
CA GLU A 22 2.48 10.46 11.36
C GLU A 22 1.41 9.37 11.40
N GLN A 23 0.35 9.49 10.59
CA GLN A 23 -0.70 8.49 10.46
C GLN A 23 -0.15 7.19 9.85
N ALA A 24 0.67 7.30 8.81
CA ALA A 24 1.34 6.13 8.22
C ALA A 24 2.20 5.38 9.25
N ARG A 25 2.93 6.11 10.10
CA ARG A 25 3.73 5.51 11.18
C ARG A 25 2.87 4.95 12.31
N ALA A 26 1.74 5.57 12.64
CA ALA A 26 0.79 5.00 13.58
C ALA A 26 0.28 3.62 13.11
N LEU A 27 -0.08 3.50 11.83
CA LEU A 27 -0.47 2.20 11.22
C LEU A 27 0.65 1.17 11.32
N ARG A 28 1.87 1.57 10.98
CA ARG A 28 3.05 0.70 11.11
C ARG A 28 3.28 0.26 12.55
N ASP A 29 3.21 1.17 13.50
CA ASP A 29 3.50 0.87 14.90
C ASP A 29 2.40 -0.04 15.48
N ASP A 30 1.14 0.14 15.08
CA ASP A 30 0.05 -0.75 15.45
C ASP A 30 0.21 -2.16 14.85
N PHE A 31 0.69 -2.27 13.61
CA PHE A 31 1.13 -3.54 13.02
C PHE A 31 2.27 -4.19 13.82
N LEU A 32 3.33 -3.44 14.14
CA LEU A 32 4.46 -3.94 14.92
C LEU A 32 4.07 -4.38 16.34
N ASN A 33 3.02 -3.79 16.90
CA ASN A 33 2.43 -4.16 18.18
C ASN A 33 1.40 -5.30 18.08
N GLY A 34 1.19 -5.88 16.89
CA GLY A 34 0.29 -7.01 16.67
C GLY A 34 -1.20 -6.65 16.76
N LYS A 35 -1.59 -5.40 16.47
CA LYS A 35 -3.02 -5.02 16.38
C LYS A 35 -3.64 -5.36 15.03
N HIS A 36 -2.82 -5.37 13.98
CA HIS A 36 -3.20 -5.62 12.59
C HIS A 36 -2.23 -6.59 11.93
N ASP A 37 -2.72 -7.32 10.95
CA ASP A 37 -1.87 -8.00 9.96
C ASP A 37 -1.85 -7.14 8.70
N LEU A 38 -0.66 -6.97 8.12
CA LEU A 38 -0.49 -6.18 6.88
C LEU A 38 -0.26 -7.10 5.69
N TYR A 39 -0.98 -6.81 4.62
CA TYR A 39 -0.88 -7.50 3.34
C TYR A 39 -0.56 -6.50 2.24
N ALA A 40 0.15 -6.95 1.21
CA ALA A 40 0.34 -6.18 -0.01
C ALA A 40 0.59 -7.13 -1.20
N PRO A 41 0.33 -6.70 -2.44
CA PRO A 41 0.85 -7.40 -3.60
C PRO A 41 2.37 -7.53 -3.52
N ALA A 42 2.92 -8.65 -4.02
CA ALA A 42 4.37 -8.90 -4.02
C ALA A 42 5.18 -7.88 -4.85
N LEU A 43 4.49 -7.02 -5.62
CA LEU A 43 5.08 -5.89 -6.32
C LEU A 43 5.44 -4.71 -5.39
N MET A 44 4.74 -4.55 -4.25
CA MET A 44 4.86 -3.40 -3.36
C MET A 44 6.31 -3.03 -2.99
N PRO A 45 7.21 -3.98 -2.65
CA PRO A 45 8.59 -3.63 -2.33
C PRO A 45 9.33 -2.99 -3.51
N PHE A 46 9.07 -3.43 -4.74
CA PHE A 46 9.68 -2.87 -5.94
C PHE A 46 9.22 -1.42 -6.17
N GLU A 47 7.91 -1.19 -6.02
CA GLU A 47 7.33 0.16 -6.11
C GLU A 47 7.87 1.08 -5.02
N ALA A 48 8.00 0.58 -3.78
CA ALA A 48 8.53 1.35 -2.66
C ALA A 48 9.99 1.77 -2.89
N ILE A 49 10.85 0.86 -3.33
CA ILE A 49 12.25 1.19 -3.64
C ILE A 49 12.35 2.17 -4.81
N ASN A 50 11.52 1.97 -5.85
CA ASN A 50 11.45 2.89 -6.97
C ASN A 50 11.02 4.31 -6.52
N ALA A 51 9.95 4.41 -5.73
CA ALA A 51 9.46 5.68 -5.21
C ALA A 51 10.50 6.37 -4.31
N LEU A 52 11.17 5.63 -3.41
CA LEU A 52 12.24 6.16 -2.57
C LEU A 52 13.40 6.68 -3.42
N HIS A 53 13.85 5.93 -4.42
CA HIS A 53 14.93 6.36 -5.32
C HIS A 53 14.61 7.68 -6.02
N TYR A 54 13.38 7.82 -6.56
CA TYR A 54 12.96 9.02 -7.29
C TYR A 54 12.46 10.16 -6.39
N SER A 55 12.30 9.94 -5.09
CA SER A 55 11.89 10.97 -4.13
C SER A 55 12.91 12.10 -3.94
N GLY A 56 14.17 11.88 -4.33
CA GLY A 56 15.28 12.80 -4.04
C GLY A 56 15.80 12.73 -2.59
N HIS A 57 15.15 11.97 -1.70
CA HIS A 57 15.57 11.80 -0.31
C HIS A 57 16.47 10.58 -0.09
N TYR A 58 16.39 9.56 -0.96
CA TYR A 58 17.13 8.31 -0.84
C TYR A 58 18.04 8.07 -2.04
N GLY A 59 19.31 7.77 -1.78
CA GLY A 59 20.30 7.43 -2.80
C GLY A 59 21.51 6.72 -2.17
N GLY A 60 22.27 6.00 -2.99
CA GLY A 60 23.45 5.25 -2.54
C GLY A 60 23.12 4.27 -1.41
N GLU A 61 23.96 4.26 -0.37
CA GLU A 61 23.84 3.39 0.80
C GLU A 61 22.49 3.54 1.52
N ARG A 62 21.96 4.76 1.63
CA ARG A 62 20.66 5.00 2.29
C ARG A 62 19.51 4.27 1.62
N LEU A 63 19.53 4.13 0.29
CA LEU A 63 18.50 3.37 -0.44
C LEU A 63 18.64 1.85 -0.20
N VAL A 64 19.87 1.36 -0.07
CA VAL A 64 20.15 -0.05 0.26
C VAL A 64 19.66 -0.36 1.68
N GLU A 65 19.96 0.50 2.66
CA GLU A 65 19.47 0.35 4.03
C GLU A 65 17.94 0.36 4.10
N ALA A 66 17.28 1.22 3.32
CA ALA A 66 15.83 1.25 3.23
C ALA A 66 15.26 -0.07 2.68
N ALA A 67 15.89 -0.64 1.64
CA ALA A 67 15.49 -1.93 1.06
C ALA A 67 15.67 -3.09 2.04
N GLU A 68 16.80 -3.14 2.74
CA GLU A 68 17.04 -4.15 3.78
C GLU A 68 16.06 -4.01 4.94
N SER A 69 15.77 -2.78 5.37
CA SER A 69 14.77 -2.53 6.41
C SER A 69 13.37 -2.93 5.96
N LEU A 70 13.02 -2.67 4.69
CA LEU A 70 11.70 -3.02 4.15
C LEU A 70 11.47 -4.53 4.16
N GLY A 71 12.48 -5.30 3.73
CA GLY A 71 12.43 -6.76 3.72
C GLY A 71 12.39 -7.43 5.11
N LYS A 72 12.63 -6.66 6.19
CA LYS A 72 12.55 -7.15 7.58
C LYS A 72 11.16 -6.99 8.19
N TYR A 73 10.26 -6.23 7.57
CA TYR A 73 8.88 -6.19 8.03
C TYR A 73 8.18 -7.51 7.70
N GLY A 74 7.35 -7.99 8.62
CA GLY A 74 6.53 -9.19 8.42
C GLY A 74 5.27 -8.95 7.59
N ILE A 75 5.31 -8.05 6.59
CA ILE A 75 4.17 -7.81 5.69
C ILE A 75 3.99 -9.06 4.83
N GLU A 76 2.78 -9.59 4.77
CA GLU A 76 2.49 -10.73 3.89
C GLU A 76 2.39 -10.26 2.44
N LEU A 77 3.37 -10.67 1.63
CA LEU A 77 3.43 -10.34 0.21
C LEU A 77 2.73 -11.40 -0.62
N VAL A 78 1.61 -11.02 -1.24
CA VAL A 78 0.76 -11.94 -2.01
C VAL A 78 1.21 -11.98 -3.47
N PRO A 79 1.58 -13.16 -4.02
CA PRO A 79 2.07 -13.26 -5.39
C PRO A 79 0.94 -13.01 -6.40
N PHE A 80 1.29 -12.52 -7.60
CA PHE A 80 0.32 -12.21 -8.67
C PHE A 80 -0.72 -13.31 -8.95
N ARG A 81 -0.30 -14.59 -8.91
CA ARG A 81 -1.21 -15.73 -9.12
C ARG A 81 -2.30 -15.90 -8.05
N SER A 82 -2.18 -15.18 -6.95
CA SER A 82 -3.02 -15.25 -5.74
C SER A 82 -3.68 -13.91 -5.43
N VAL A 83 -3.67 -12.97 -6.39
CA VAL A 83 -4.39 -11.69 -6.31
C VAL A 83 -5.29 -11.60 -7.55
N GLY A 84 -6.61 -11.50 -7.38
CA GLY A 84 -7.52 -11.36 -8.51
C GLY A 84 -8.97 -10.96 -8.15
N PRO A 85 -9.76 -10.47 -9.12
CA PRO A 85 -9.47 -10.36 -10.55
C PRO A 85 -8.91 -8.98 -10.98
N ILE A 86 -7.59 -8.83 -11.04
CA ILE A 86 -6.90 -7.55 -11.35
C ILE A 86 -7.36 -6.95 -12.69
N ALA A 87 -7.35 -7.73 -13.77
CA ALA A 87 -7.66 -7.22 -15.12
C ALA A 87 -9.13 -6.78 -15.25
N GLN A 88 -10.03 -7.46 -14.54
CA GLN A 88 -11.43 -7.07 -14.48
C GLN A 88 -11.59 -5.73 -13.78
N ILE A 89 -11.04 -5.59 -12.56
CA ILE A 89 -11.08 -4.35 -11.78
C ILE A 89 -10.46 -3.18 -12.55
N THR A 90 -9.31 -3.40 -13.19
CA THR A 90 -8.64 -2.42 -14.07
C THR A 90 -9.61 -1.88 -15.13
N THR A 91 -10.38 -2.77 -15.76
CA THR A 91 -11.29 -2.42 -16.85
C THR A 91 -12.57 -1.76 -16.34
N THR A 92 -13.15 -2.27 -15.25
CA THR A 92 -14.44 -1.79 -14.72
C THR A 92 -14.31 -0.49 -13.95
N ALA A 93 -13.23 -0.33 -13.16
CA ALA A 93 -12.96 0.87 -12.37
C ALA A 93 -12.12 1.91 -13.11
N GLY A 94 -11.48 1.55 -14.24
CA GLY A 94 -10.68 2.50 -15.03
C GLY A 94 -9.35 2.91 -14.38
N ILE A 95 -8.87 2.16 -13.39
CA ILE A 95 -7.61 2.38 -12.68
C ILE A 95 -6.46 1.55 -13.29
N THR A 96 -5.22 1.80 -12.84
CA THR A 96 -4.09 1.00 -13.32
C THR A 96 -4.13 -0.43 -12.78
N ALA A 97 -3.46 -1.36 -13.45
CA ALA A 97 -3.33 -2.74 -12.97
C ALA A 97 -2.56 -2.84 -11.63
N TYR A 98 -1.75 -1.82 -11.30
CA TYR A 98 -1.04 -1.75 -10.02
C TYR A 98 -2.03 -1.43 -8.91
N ASP A 99 -2.80 -0.35 -9.06
CA ASP A 99 -3.85 0.02 -8.11
C ASP A 99 -4.87 -1.10 -7.94
N ALA A 100 -5.31 -1.69 -9.06
CA ALA A 100 -6.23 -2.81 -9.06
C ALA A 100 -5.70 -4.02 -8.29
N ALA A 101 -4.38 -4.23 -8.18
CA ALA A 101 -3.82 -5.31 -7.36
C ALA A 101 -4.04 -5.07 -5.86
N TYR A 102 -3.91 -3.83 -5.38
CA TYR A 102 -4.20 -3.48 -3.98
C TYR A 102 -5.70 -3.58 -3.68
N ILE A 103 -6.54 -3.03 -4.56
CA ILE A 103 -8.00 -3.10 -4.41
C ILE A 103 -8.51 -4.54 -4.44
N SER A 104 -8.03 -5.33 -5.40
CA SER A 104 -8.36 -6.76 -5.51
C SER A 104 -8.05 -7.50 -4.21
N LEU A 105 -6.86 -7.25 -3.64
CA LEU A 105 -6.45 -7.90 -2.41
C LEU A 105 -7.30 -7.45 -1.21
N ALA A 106 -7.68 -6.17 -1.16
CA ALA A 106 -8.53 -5.64 -0.10
C ALA A 106 -9.92 -6.31 -0.12
N VAL A 107 -10.51 -6.43 -1.31
CA VAL A 107 -11.80 -7.11 -1.50
C VAL A 107 -11.72 -8.60 -1.17
N GLU A 108 -10.69 -9.32 -1.64
CA GLU A 108 -10.53 -10.76 -1.37
C GLU A 108 -10.36 -11.07 0.12
N ARG A 109 -9.85 -10.12 0.91
CA ARG A 109 -9.58 -10.27 2.34
C ARG A 109 -10.64 -9.64 3.26
N ASP A 110 -11.69 -9.03 2.70
CA ASP A 110 -12.65 -8.21 3.48
C ASP A 110 -11.91 -7.16 4.35
N ALA A 111 -10.90 -6.53 3.73
CA ALA A 111 -9.93 -5.63 4.35
C ALA A 111 -10.05 -4.22 3.77
N THR A 112 -9.46 -3.24 4.45
CA THR A 112 -9.31 -1.88 3.93
C THR A 112 -7.91 -1.66 3.36
N ALA A 113 -7.82 -1.14 2.14
CA ALA A 113 -6.58 -0.64 1.56
C ALA A 113 -6.31 0.80 2.03
N TYR A 114 -5.20 1.02 2.72
CA TYR A 114 -4.75 2.37 3.07
C TYR A 114 -3.77 2.91 2.04
N THR A 115 -4.15 3.99 1.38
CA THR A 115 -3.35 4.71 0.38
C THR A 115 -3.12 6.18 0.76
N ALA A 116 -2.05 6.76 0.27
CA ALA A 116 -1.83 8.20 0.26
C ALA A 116 -2.10 8.85 -1.12
N ASP A 117 -2.53 8.07 -2.11
CA ASP A 117 -2.92 8.58 -3.42
C ASP A 117 -4.38 9.04 -3.40
N SER A 118 -4.57 10.36 -3.43
CA SER A 118 -5.92 10.95 -3.50
C SER A 118 -6.57 10.79 -4.88
N ASN A 119 -5.79 10.57 -5.94
CA ASN A 119 -6.34 10.33 -7.27
C ASN A 119 -7.00 8.96 -7.32
N LEU A 120 -6.38 7.92 -6.74
CA LEU A 120 -6.99 6.60 -6.66
C LEU A 120 -8.36 6.62 -5.97
N LEU A 121 -8.49 7.36 -4.87
CA LEU A 121 -9.78 7.54 -4.19
C LEU A 121 -10.81 8.25 -5.07
N THR A 122 -10.36 9.24 -5.86
CA THR A 122 -11.23 9.98 -6.78
C THR A 122 -11.67 9.11 -7.96
N ASP A 123 -10.78 8.27 -8.49
CA ASP A 123 -11.07 7.35 -9.57
C ASP A 123 -12.05 6.24 -9.15
N LEU A 124 -12.10 5.93 -7.85
CA LEU A 124 -13.00 4.92 -7.26
C LEU A 124 -14.31 5.49 -6.70
N ASP A 125 -14.49 6.81 -6.68
CA ASP A 125 -15.70 7.48 -6.19
C ASP A 125 -16.95 7.02 -6.97
N GLY A 126 -17.95 6.50 -6.25
CA GLY A 126 -19.17 5.94 -6.84
C GLY A 126 -19.01 4.58 -7.53
N SER A 127 -17.82 3.95 -7.44
CA SER A 127 -17.59 2.58 -7.91
C SER A 127 -17.97 1.55 -6.85
N GLU A 128 -18.08 0.27 -7.24
CA GLU A 128 -18.31 -0.83 -6.29
C GLU A 128 -17.11 -1.08 -5.34
N TYR A 129 -15.97 -0.42 -5.57
CA TYR A 129 -14.74 -0.59 -4.78
C TYR A 129 -14.42 0.61 -3.88
N GLU A 130 -15.28 1.62 -3.82
CA GLU A 130 -15.07 2.85 -3.03
C GLU A 130 -14.76 2.52 -1.55
N ASP A 131 -15.56 1.63 -0.95
CA ASP A 131 -15.42 1.25 0.45
C ASP A 131 -14.20 0.36 0.74
N ALA A 132 -13.57 -0.20 -0.31
CA ALA A 132 -12.39 -1.06 -0.16
C ALA A 132 -11.10 -0.25 0.08
N VAL A 133 -11.14 1.08 -0.10
CA VAL A 133 -9.96 1.95 -0.02
C VAL A 133 -10.23 3.14 0.89
N THR A 134 -9.20 3.57 1.61
CA THR A 134 -9.29 4.73 2.50
C THR A 134 -7.97 5.50 2.49
N HIS A 135 -8.07 6.83 2.57
CA HIS A 135 -6.88 7.65 2.67
C HIS A 135 -6.20 7.47 4.03
N ILE A 136 -4.88 7.32 4.06
CA ILE A 136 -4.07 7.21 5.30
C ILE A 136 -4.23 8.40 6.26
N ARG A 137 -4.86 9.50 5.85
CA ARG A 137 -5.05 10.68 6.71
C ARG A 137 -6.10 10.45 7.80
N THR A 138 -6.94 9.43 7.62
CA THR A 138 -8.03 9.07 8.54
C THR A 138 -7.66 7.94 9.49
N TYR A 139 -6.44 7.42 9.38
CA TYR A 139 -5.87 6.50 10.35
C TYR A 139 -5.38 7.28 11.58
#